data_AF-A0A160TBS5-F1
#
_entry.id   AF-A0A160TBS5-F1
#
_cell.length_a   1.000
_cell.length_b   1.000
_cell.length_c   1.000
_cell.angle_alpha   90.00
_cell.angle_beta   90.00
_cell.angle_gamma   90.00
#
_symmetry.space_group_name_H-M   'P 1'
#
loop_
_entity.id
_entity.type
_entity.pdbx_description
1 polymer ?
#
loop_
_entity_poly.entity_id
_entity_poly.type
_entity_poly.pdbx_seq_one_letter_code
_entity_poly.pdbx_strand_id
1 'polypeptide(L)' 'MAREDLTVHTRAELEELFEHTFKIVDVYEHNSEGMTLVGKKKHWHTYSVVAQKII' A
#
# COMPACT_ATOMS: atom_id res chain seq x y z
N MET A 1 15.41 12.97 -0.52
CA MET A 1 15.05 13.00 -1.95
C MET A 1 14.01 11.91 -2.17
N ALA A 2 12.79 12.29 -2.51
CA ALA A 2 11.76 11.31 -2.87
C ALA A 2 12.20 10.60 -4.15
N ARG A 3 12.05 9.28 -4.17
CA ARG A 3 12.26 8.48 -5.37
C ARG A 3 11.12 8.80 -6.33
N GLU A 4 11.41 9.51 -7.42
CA GLU A 4 10.39 9.97 -8.39
C GLU A 4 9.65 8.80 -9.08
N ASP A 5 10.16 7.57 -8.94
CA ASP A 5 9.56 6.33 -9.42
C ASP A 5 8.54 5.70 -8.44
N LEU A 6 8.32 6.29 -7.25
CA LEU A 6 7.42 5.75 -6.23
C LEU A 6 6.35 6.74 -5.84
N THR A 7 5.09 6.28 -5.79
CA THR A 7 4.01 6.97 -5.09
C THR A 7 3.83 6.33 -3.71
N VAL A 8 3.83 7.16 -2.67
CA VAL A 8 3.64 6.74 -1.28
C VAL A 8 2.34 7.33 -0.81
N HIS A 9 1.47 6.49 -0.26
CA HIS A 9 0.11 6.85 0.11
C HIS A 9 -0.11 6.60 1.60
N THR A 10 -0.78 7.53 2.26
CA THR A 10 -1.47 7.30 3.52
C THR A 10 -2.65 6.34 3.30
N ARG A 11 -3.27 5.90 4.40
CA ARG A 11 -4.44 5.03 4.32
C ARG A 11 -5.60 5.69 3.56
N ALA A 12 -5.86 6.97 3.81
CA ALA A 12 -6.94 7.71 3.16
C ALA A 12 -6.67 7.90 1.67
N GLU A 13 -5.45 8.31 1.30
CA GLU A 13 -5.05 8.46 -0.12
C GLU A 13 -5.14 7.12 -0.86
N LEU A 14 -4.79 6.00 -0.21
CA LEU A 14 -4.95 4.66 -0.79
C LEU A 14 -6.43 4.35 -1.07
N GLU A 15 -7.35 4.64 -0.14
CA GLU A 15 -8.79 4.36 -0.31
C GLU A 15 -9.41 5.22 -1.42
N GLU A 16 -8.98 6.48 -1.54
CA GLU A 16 -9.41 7.40 -2.60
C GLU A 16 -9.09 6.85 -4.01
N LEU A 17 -7.98 6.12 -4.17
CA LEU A 17 -7.63 5.49 -5.46
C LEU A 17 -8.69 4.50 -5.98
N PHE A 18 -9.55 3.95 -5.10
CA PHE A 18 -10.53 2.94 -5.46
C PHE A 18 -11.98 3.46 -5.44
N GLU A 19 -12.25 4.58 -4.76
CA GLU A 19 -13.59 5.03 -4.31
C GLU A 19 -14.65 5.09 -5.43
N HIS A 20 -14.26 5.38 -6.67
CA HIS A 20 -15.21 5.60 -7.78
C HIS A 20 -15.42 4.41 -8.71
N THR A 21 -14.53 3.41 -8.69
CA THR A 21 -14.54 2.32 -9.68
C THR A 21 -14.55 0.94 -9.05
N PHE A 22 -14.18 0.84 -7.78
CA PHE A 22 -14.14 -0.41 -7.05
C PHE A 22 -14.81 -0.27 -5.69
N LYS A 23 -15.48 -1.34 -5.27
CA LYS A 23 -15.84 -1.56 -3.88
C LYS A 23 -14.71 -2.32 -3.21
N ILE A 24 -14.06 -1.71 -2.23
CA ILE A 24 -13.06 -2.39 -1.41
C ILE A 24 -13.75 -3.50 -0.60
N VAL A 25 -13.20 -4.71 -0.66
CA VAL A 25 -13.67 -5.89 0.07
C VAL A 25 -12.84 -6.09 1.33
N ASP A 26 -11.53 -5.94 1.22
CA ASP A 26 -10.60 -6.08 2.35
C ASP A 26 -9.37 -5.21 2.12
N VAL A 27 -8.78 -4.74 3.22
CA VAL A 27 -7.46 -4.12 3.19
C VAL A 27 -6.67 -4.52 4.42
N TYR A 28 -5.50 -5.07 4.17
CA TYR A 28 -4.56 -5.44 5.22
C TYR A 28 -3.34 -4.52 5.20
N GLU A 29 -3.03 -3.93 6.35
CA GLU A 29 -1.85 -3.12 6.57
C GLU A 29 -0.69 -3.99 7.05
N HIS A 30 0.41 -3.98 6.31
CA HIS A 30 1.67 -4.55 6.73
C HIS A 30 2.54 -3.43 7.28
N ASN A 31 2.76 -3.43 8.59
CA ASN A 31 3.63 -2.47 9.26
C ASN A 31 4.65 -3.26 10.08
N SER A 32 5.79 -3.58 9.47
CA SER A 32 6.75 -4.52 10.06
C SER A 32 8.20 -4.20 9.74
N GLU A 33 9.08 -4.52 10.68
CA GLU A 33 10.52 -4.51 10.43
C GLU A 33 10.96 -5.80 9.75
N GLY A 34 11.93 -5.68 8.84
CA GLY A 34 12.54 -6.84 8.18
C GLY A 34 13.99 -6.62 7.80
N MET A 35 14.67 -7.72 7.50
CA MET A 35 16.02 -7.70 6.94
C MET A 35 15.94 -7.78 5.42
N THR A 36 16.57 -6.86 4.72
CA THR A 36 16.72 -6.93 3.27
C THR A 36 17.67 -8.05 2.88
N LEU A 37 17.59 -8.52 1.63
CA LEU A 37 18.51 -9.54 1.10
C LEU A 37 19.99 -9.10 1.12
N VAL A 38 20.27 -7.80 1.23
CA VAL A 38 21.63 -7.24 1.37
C VAL A 38 22.05 -7.01 2.83
N GLY A 39 21.32 -7.58 3.79
CA GLY A 39 21.68 -7.53 5.21
C GLY A 39 21.43 -6.19 5.90
N LYS A 40 20.64 -5.28 5.30
CA LYS A 40 20.23 -4.02 5.92
C LYS A 40 18.83 -4.14 6.52
N LYS A 41 18.64 -3.65 7.75
CA LYS A 41 17.32 -3.51 8.36
C LYS A 41 16.50 -2.48 7.57
N LYS A 42 15.22 -2.76 7.38
CA LYS A 42 14.27 -1.82 6.79
C LYS A 42 12.90 -2.00 7.44
N HIS A 43 12.25 -0.88 7.72
CA HIS A 43 10.86 -0.85 8.10
C HIS A 43 10.00 -0.78 6.83
N TRP A 44 9.06 -1.71 6.69
CA TRP A 44 8.16 -1.80 5.56
C TRP A 44 6.75 -1.41 6.01
N HIS A 45 6.20 -0.41 5.33
CA HIS A 45 4.82 0.00 5.47
C HIS A 45 4.14 -0.14 4.12
N THR A 46 3.30 -1.15 3.97
CA THR A 46 2.61 -1.47 2.71
C THR A 46 1.16 -1.88 2.97
N TYR A 47 0.31 -1.76 1.95
CA TYR A 47 -1.08 -2.20 2.01
C TYR A 47 -1.33 -3.29 0.96
N SER A 48 -2.08 -4.33 1.35
CA SER A 48 -2.68 -5.30 0.44
C SER A 48 -4.17 -5.01 0.35
N VAL A 49 -4.68 -4.77 -0.86
CA VAL A 49 -6.08 -4.41 -1.10
C VAL A 49 -6.74 -5.47 -1.96
N VAL A 50 -7.91 -5.95 -1.53
CA VAL A 50 -8.82 -6.74 -2.37
C VAL A 50 -10.03 -5.87 -2.68
N ALA A 51 -10.29 -5.63 -3.96
CA ALA A 51 -11.39 -4.77 -4.39
C ALA A 51 -12.14 -5.39 -5.58
N GLN A 52 -13.46 -5.18 -5.62
CA GLN A 52 -14.35 -5.65 -6.66
C GLN A 52 -14.77 -4.48 -7.56
N LYS A 53 -14.62 -4.63 -8.88
CA LYS A 53 -15.06 -3.61 -9.83
C LYS A 53 -16.58 -3.45 -9.76
N ILE A 54 -17.05 -2.21 -9.65
CA ILE A 54 -18.47 -1.88 -9.72
C ILE A 54 -18.88 -1.92 -11.21
N ILE A 55 -19.91 -2.70 -11.54
CA ILE A 55 -20.45 -2.85 -12.90
C ILE A 55 -21.47 -1.73 -13.17
#